data_AF-A0A5J5QW82-F1
#
_entry.id   AF-A0A5J5QW82-F1
#
_cell.length_a   1.000
_cell.length_b   1.000
_cell.length_c   1.000
_cell.angle_alpha   90.00
_cell.angle_beta   90.00
_cell.angle_gamma   90.00
#
_symmetry.space_group_name_H-M   'P 1'
#
loop_
_entity.id
_entity.type
_entity.pdbx_description
1 polymer ?
#
loop_
_entity_poly.entity_id
_entity_poly.type
_entity_poly.pdbx_seq_one_letter_code
_entity_poly.pdbx_strand_id
1 'polypeptide(L)'
;MSLSLKMEIDPVEDVTCLNPELLQLPEVSPFALKTTPLLVDDLFSQWLSLPETGNLVKSWINDAKAGTAVNACANFSNVNAVGSNSLPSMFSSVNAPPLSPRSSSGSPRSSKQKSSPSALGSPLKLFSDPMQEVIPQFYFQNGCPPTKELKEQSLSKINHLFNNPLNGLLIDEFKTVTKEVCKLPSFLSSALFRKIDVDCMGIVTRDAFITYWVDGNMLTMDVATQIFEILKRPGHKHLTQVDFRPILRELLATHPGLKFLQNTPEFQDRYAETVIYRIFYHMNRSGNGRLTLRELKRGELISAMQQADEEDDINKVLRYFSYEHFYVIYCKFWELDTDHDFFIDRENLIRYGNHALTYRIVDRIFSQAPQKFAGDVEGKMGYEDFVYFMLSEEDKSSEPSLEYWFKCIDLDGNGVLTPNEMQFFYEEQLHRMECLALEPVLFEDILCQIIDMIAPEREDCITLQDLKGSKLSGNVFNILFNLNKFMAFETRDPFLIRQEREDPTLTEWDRFAHREYIRLSMEEDVEDASNGSADVWDESLEAPF
;
A
#
# COMPACT_ATOMS: atom_id res chain seq x y z
N MET A 1 -44.52 32.67 -48.29
CA MET A 1 -44.05 31.78 -49.36
C MET A 1 -43.52 30.52 -48.70
N SER A 2 -44.02 29.38 -49.16
CA SER A 2 -43.76 28.04 -48.63
C SER A 2 -42.30 27.65 -48.80
N LEU A 3 -41.74 26.93 -47.82
CA LEU A 3 -41.11 25.62 -48.04
C LEU A 3 -40.92 24.92 -46.69
N SER A 4 -41.75 23.92 -46.47
CA SER A 4 -41.70 22.97 -45.36
C SER A 4 -40.69 21.88 -45.67
N LEU A 5 -39.90 21.48 -44.67
CA LEU A 5 -39.30 20.15 -44.58
C LEU A 5 -39.50 19.67 -43.14
N LYS A 6 -40.64 18.99 -42.93
CA LYS A 6 -40.85 18.09 -41.80
C LYS A 6 -39.87 16.92 -41.94
N MET A 7 -39.08 16.65 -40.90
CA MET A 7 -38.61 15.31 -40.57
C MET A 7 -39.28 14.93 -39.26
N GLU A 8 -40.35 14.13 -39.35
CA GLU A 8 -40.83 13.35 -38.21
C GLU A 8 -39.83 12.21 -38.00
N ILE A 9 -39.22 12.18 -36.82
CA ILE A 9 -38.50 11.02 -36.28
C ILE A 9 -39.29 10.63 -35.03
N ASP A 10 -39.76 9.39 -34.99
CA ASP A 10 -40.47 8.80 -33.86
C ASP A 10 -39.69 8.95 -32.53
N PRO A 11 -40.38 9.05 -31.39
CA PRO A 11 -39.75 9.23 -30.09
C PRO A 11 -39.11 7.91 -29.66
N VAL A 12 -37.81 7.79 -29.90
CA VAL A 12 -36.98 6.79 -29.22
C VAL A 12 -36.49 7.42 -27.92
N GLU A 13 -36.81 6.73 -26.83
CA GLU A 13 -36.50 7.07 -25.44
C GLU A 13 -35.04 7.51 -25.22
N ASP A 14 -34.90 8.52 -24.37
CA ASP A 14 -33.71 8.93 -23.60
C ASP A 14 -32.33 8.88 -24.29
N VAL A 15 -32.01 9.92 -25.04
CA VAL A 15 -30.61 10.34 -25.24
C VAL A 15 -30.50 11.86 -25.14
N THR A 16 -30.83 12.43 -23.97
CA THR A 16 -30.54 13.84 -23.69
C THR A 16 -30.12 14.05 -22.25
N CYS A 17 -28.87 13.69 -21.95
CA CYS A 17 -28.11 14.39 -20.92
C CYS A 17 -26.71 14.63 -21.46
N LEU A 18 -26.44 15.86 -21.87
CA LEU A 18 -25.08 16.33 -22.13
C LEU A 18 -24.33 16.18 -20.81
N ASN A 19 -23.30 15.32 -20.75
CA ASN A 19 -22.48 15.20 -19.55
C ASN A 19 -21.56 16.43 -19.45
N PRO A 20 -21.81 17.36 -18.51
CA PRO A 20 -21.03 18.60 -18.41
C PRO A 20 -19.58 18.35 -18.00
N GLU A 21 -19.25 17.17 -17.46
CA GLU A 21 -17.87 16.80 -17.11
C GLU A 21 -16.97 16.59 -18.34
N LEU A 22 -17.56 16.37 -19.52
CA LEU A 22 -16.84 16.24 -20.77
C LEU A 22 -16.57 17.60 -21.45
N LEU A 23 -17.18 18.69 -20.96
CA LEU A 23 -16.98 20.04 -21.47
C LEU A 23 -15.88 20.75 -20.68
N GLN A 24 -14.65 20.70 -21.22
CA GLN A 24 -13.52 21.45 -20.64
C GLN A 24 -13.45 22.84 -21.29
N LEU A 25 -14.08 23.83 -20.64
CA LEU A 25 -13.93 25.24 -21.01
C LEU A 25 -12.83 25.86 -20.14
N PRO A 26 -11.70 26.33 -20.71
CA PRO A 26 -10.55 26.83 -19.94
C PRO A 26 -10.87 28.01 -19.01
N GLU A 27 -11.94 28.77 -19.31
CA GLU A 27 -12.29 30.01 -18.61
C GLU A 27 -13.49 29.88 -17.66
N VAL A 28 -14.12 28.69 -17.54
CA VAL A 28 -15.32 28.50 -16.70
C VAL A 28 -15.10 27.35 -15.72
N SER A 29 -15.37 27.59 -14.44
CA SER A 29 -15.21 26.53 -13.42
C SER A 29 -16.20 25.36 -13.69
N PRO A 30 -15.76 24.10 -13.61
CA PRO A 30 -16.63 22.93 -13.79
C PRO A 30 -17.80 22.89 -12.79
N PHE A 31 -17.64 23.53 -11.62
CA PHE A 31 -18.66 23.63 -10.60
C PHE A 31 -19.83 24.56 -11.03
N ALA A 32 -19.54 25.67 -11.71
CA ALA A 32 -20.56 26.60 -12.21
C ALA A 32 -21.43 26.00 -13.35
N LEU A 33 -20.87 25.05 -14.11
CA LEU A 33 -21.59 24.31 -15.16
C LEU A 33 -22.55 23.26 -14.58
N LYS A 34 -22.24 22.70 -13.40
CA LYS A 34 -23.10 21.73 -12.69
C LYS A 34 -24.33 22.37 -12.05
N THR A 35 -24.22 23.61 -11.59
CA THR A 35 -25.31 24.31 -10.90
C THR A 35 -26.36 24.92 -11.83
N THR A 36 -26.10 24.97 -13.15
CA THR A 36 -26.96 25.68 -14.12
C THR A 36 -27.07 24.94 -15.46
N PRO A 37 -27.85 23.84 -15.54
CA PRO A 37 -27.97 23.03 -16.77
C PRO A 37 -28.46 23.83 -17.99
N LEU A 38 -29.36 24.81 -17.77
CA LEU A 38 -29.89 25.69 -18.81
C LEU A 38 -28.80 26.53 -19.51
N LEU A 39 -27.75 26.92 -18.78
CA LEU A 39 -26.64 27.68 -19.34
C LEU A 39 -25.82 26.84 -20.33
N VAL A 40 -25.68 25.54 -20.05
CA VAL A 40 -24.95 24.59 -20.91
C VAL A 40 -25.69 24.38 -22.22
N ASP A 41 -27.02 24.24 -22.17
CA ASP A 41 -27.87 24.10 -23.35
C ASP A 41 -27.88 25.40 -24.20
N ASP A 42 -27.89 26.57 -23.56
CA ASP A 42 -27.80 27.86 -24.25
C ASP A 42 -26.45 28.06 -24.93
N LEU A 43 -25.34 27.73 -24.26
CA LEU A 43 -23.99 27.80 -24.82
C LEU A 43 -23.79 26.81 -25.97
N PHE A 44 -24.34 25.60 -25.86
CA PHE A 44 -24.30 24.61 -26.92
C PHE A 44 -25.13 25.04 -28.14
N SER A 45 -26.32 25.61 -27.89
CA SER A 45 -27.18 26.19 -28.94
C SER A 45 -26.49 27.36 -29.63
N GLN A 46 -25.80 28.22 -28.87
CA GLN A 46 -25.02 29.33 -29.41
C GLN A 46 -23.82 28.82 -30.24
N TRP A 47 -23.11 27.79 -29.77
CA TRP A 47 -22.02 27.17 -30.51
C TRP A 47 -22.48 26.58 -31.85
N LEU A 48 -23.63 25.91 -31.89
CA LEU A 48 -24.23 25.39 -33.13
C LEU A 48 -24.74 26.49 -34.07
N SER A 49 -25.10 27.66 -33.53
CA SER A 49 -25.54 28.82 -34.33
C SER A 49 -24.39 29.53 -35.05
N LEU A 50 -23.13 29.27 -34.66
CA LEU A 50 -21.96 29.85 -35.32
C LEU A 50 -21.82 29.29 -36.75
N PRO A 51 -21.64 30.13 -37.78
CA PRO A 51 -21.56 29.69 -39.17
C PRO A 51 -20.44 28.67 -39.42
N GLU A 52 -19.31 28.84 -38.74
CA GLU A 52 -18.13 27.99 -38.85
C GLU A 52 -18.39 26.59 -38.29
N THR A 53 -19.03 26.51 -37.13
CA THR A 53 -19.49 25.25 -36.51
C THR A 53 -20.51 24.55 -37.39
N GLY A 54 -21.50 25.28 -37.90
CA GLY A 54 -22.52 24.72 -38.78
C GLY A 54 -21.93 24.10 -40.06
N ASN A 55 -20.86 24.68 -40.60
CA ASN A 55 -20.15 24.13 -41.76
C ASN A 55 -19.33 22.88 -41.40
N LEU A 56 -18.69 22.88 -40.23
CA LEU A 56 -17.91 21.75 -39.73
C LEU A 56 -18.81 20.52 -39.49
N VAL A 57 -19.93 20.71 -38.80
CA VAL A 57 -20.89 19.64 -38.51
C VAL A 57 -21.49 19.08 -39.80
N LYS A 58 -21.78 19.94 -40.79
CA LYS A 58 -22.22 19.48 -42.12
C LYS A 58 -21.15 18.67 -42.85
N SER A 59 -19.88 19.04 -42.75
CA SER A 59 -18.77 18.25 -43.30
C SER A 59 -18.74 16.86 -42.69
N TRP A 60 -18.79 16.75 -41.36
CA TRP A 60 -18.77 15.46 -40.66
C TRP A 60 -19.98 14.58 -40.98
N ILE A 61 -21.16 15.18 -41.13
CA ILE A 61 -22.35 14.44 -41.57
C ILE A 61 -22.17 13.91 -43.00
N ASN A 62 -21.54 14.68 -43.89
CA ASN A 62 -21.26 14.24 -45.25
C ASN A 62 -20.19 13.15 -45.29
N ASP A 63 -19.14 13.26 -44.47
CA ASP A 63 -18.06 12.29 -44.36
C ASP A 63 -18.55 10.95 -43.78
N ALA A 64 -19.44 11.01 -42.78
CA ALA A 64 -20.11 9.84 -42.21
C ALA A 64 -21.05 9.18 -43.22
N LYS A 65 -21.81 9.97 -44.01
CA LYS A 65 -22.65 9.44 -45.10
C LYS A 65 -21.84 8.80 -46.22
N ALA A 66 -20.61 9.27 -46.45
CA ALA A 66 -19.68 8.69 -47.41
C ALA A 66 -18.97 7.42 -46.87
N GLY A 67 -19.23 7.01 -45.62
CA GLY A 67 -18.64 5.82 -45.01
C GLY A 67 -17.19 5.99 -44.53
N THR A 68 -16.74 7.24 -44.36
CA THR A 68 -15.39 7.55 -43.89
C THR A 68 -15.37 7.60 -42.37
N ALA A 69 -14.35 7.01 -41.73
CA ALA A 69 -14.21 7.06 -40.28
C ALA A 69 -13.92 8.51 -39.82
N VAL A 70 -14.84 9.10 -39.06
CA VAL A 70 -14.74 10.48 -38.58
C VAL A 70 -13.85 10.52 -37.33
N ASN A 71 -12.58 10.92 -37.49
CA ASN A 71 -11.66 11.15 -36.36
C ASN A 71 -11.89 12.56 -35.79
N ALA A 72 -12.71 12.68 -34.74
CA ALA A 72 -13.07 13.96 -34.13
C ALA A 72 -11.88 14.71 -33.48
N CYS A 73 -10.80 14.03 -33.09
CA CYS A 73 -9.66 14.66 -32.39
C CYS A 73 -8.60 15.33 -33.28
N ALA A 74 -8.63 15.14 -34.61
CA ALA A 74 -7.53 15.59 -35.46
C ALA A 74 -7.64 17.06 -35.93
N ASN A 75 -8.82 17.68 -35.82
CA ASN A 75 -9.09 18.98 -36.46
C ASN A 75 -9.14 20.18 -35.51
N PHE A 76 -8.89 20.01 -34.20
CA PHE A 76 -8.94 21.12 -33.23
C PHE A 76 -7.62 21.88 -33.07
N SER A 77 -6.61 21.61 -33.90
CA SER A 77 -5.25 22.17 -33.73
C SER A 77 -5.10 23.63 -34.18
N ASN A 78 -6.12 24.26 -34.77
CA ASN A 78 -6.03 25.63 -35.24
C ASN A 78 -7.29 26.39 -34.85
N VAL A 79 -7.25 27.05 -33.70
CA VAL A 79 -7.62 28.46 -33.51
C VAL A 79 -7.43 28.79 -32.02
N ASN A 80 -6.47 29.68 -31.77
CA ASN A 80 -6.20 30.45 -30.55
C ASN A 80 -5.55 29.78 -29.33
N ALA A 81 -4.35 30.32 -29.03
CA ALA A 81 -3.71 30.56 -27.73
C ALA A 81 -2.38 29.83 -27.44
N VAL A 82 -1.40 30.68 -27.12
CA VAL A 82 0.01 30.44 -26.80
C VAL A 82 0.15 30.02 -25.34
N GLY A 83 0.92 28.95 -25.06
CA GLY A 83 1.37 28.61 -23.70
C GLY A 83 1.39 27.11 -23.37
N SER A 84 2.47 26.43 -23.81
CA SER A 84 3.00 25.10 -23.43
C SER A 84 2.35 24.28 -22.29
N ASN A 85 1.83 23.08 -22.60
CA ASN A 85 2.49 21.77 -22.39
C ASN A 85 1.61 20.61 -22.92
N SER A 86 2.21 19.76 -23.74
CA SER A 86 1.60 18.66 -24.50
C SER A 86 1.38 17.38 -23.69
N LEU A 87 0.21 16.73 -23.84
CA LEU A 87 -0.10 15.39 -23.33
C LEU A 87 0.37 14.27 -24.29
N PRO A 88 0.77 13.07 -23.80
CA PRO A 88 1.05 11.91 -24.64
C PRO A 88 -0.22 11.16 -25.05
N SER A 89 -0.24 10.80 -26.33
CA SER A 89 -1.18 9.88 -26.96
C SER A 89 -1.01 8.44 -26.45
N MET A 90 -2.09 7.83 -25.96
CA MET A 90 -2.24 6.38 -25.95
C MET A 90 -3.65 6.06 -26.43
N PHE A 91 -3.74 5.31 -27.53
CA PHE A 91 -4.63 4.16 -27.76
C PHE A 91 -4.63 3.85 -29.26
N SER A 92 -3.94 2.76 -29.63
CA SER A 92 -4.17 2.05 -30.89
C SER A 92 -5.02 0.82 -30.57
N SER A 93 -6.13 0.71 -31.29
CA SER A 93 -7.18 -0.31 -31.18
C SER A 93 -6.71 -1.71 -31.63
N VAL A 94 -7.08 -2.76 -30.88
CA VAL A 94 -7.60 -4.05 -31.40
C VAL A 94 -8.60 -4.69 -30.40
N ASN A 95 -9.89 -4.56 -30.72
CA ASN A 95 -11.09 -5.44 -30.57
C ASN A 95 -11.22 -6.59 -29.51
N ALA A 96 -12.19 -6.39 -28.59
CA ALA A 96 -13.36 -7.22 -28.19
C ALA A 96 -13.25 -8.60 -27.44
N PRO A 97 -14.29 -8.98 -26.64
CA PRO A 97 -14.18 -9.70 -25.34
C PRO A 97 -14.79 -11.14 -25.33
N PRO A 98 -14.86 -11.83 -24.18
CA PRO A 98 -15.94 -12.80 -23.98
C PRO A 98 -16.76 -12.60 -22.69
N LEU A 99 -18.06 -12.81 -22.89
CA LEU A 99 -19.16 -12.76 -21.94
C LEU A 99 -19.23 -14.02 -21.05
N SER A 100 -19.80 -13.86 -19.86
CA SER A 100 -20.23 -14.92 -18.93
C SER A 100 -21.33 -15.82 -19.51
N PRO A 101 -21.58 -17.00 -18.89
CA PRO A 101 -22.96 -17.30 -18.50
C PRO A 101 -23.14 -17.93 -17.10
N ARG A 102 -24.32 -17.68 -16.55
CA ARG A 102 -24.91 -18.11 -15.26
C ARG A 102 -25.33 -19.60 -15.26
N SER A 103 -25.09 -20.25 -14.11
CA SER A 103 -25.83 -21.31 -13.37
C SER A 103 -26.89 -22.22 -14.04
N SER A 104 -26.80 -23.55 -13.83
CA SER A 104 -27.79 -24.34 -13.03
C SER A 104 -27.51 -25.86 -12.97
N SER A 105 -27.64 -26.41 -11.74
CA SER A 105 -28.16 -27.71 -11.30
C SER A 105 -28.02 -29.00 -12.14
N GLY A 106 -27.54 -30.06 -11.48
CA GLY A 106 -27.99 -31.44 -11.75
C GLY A 106 -26.91 -32.53 -11.66
N SER A 107 -26.83 -33.23 -10.52
CA SER A 107 -26.27 -34.60 -10.46
C SER A 107 -27.15 -35.57 -11.28
N PRO A 108 -26.62 -36.68 -11.84
CA PRO A 108 -26.61 -37.93 -11.06
C PRO A 108 -25.46 -38.94 -11.30
N ARG A 109 -25.43 -39.89 -10.35
CA ARG A 109 -24.70 -41.15 -10.20
C ARG A 109 -24.66 -42.11 -11.41
N SER A 110 -23.58 -42.90 -11.42
CA SER A 110 -23.42 -44.35 -11.74
C SER A 110 -23.84 -44.88 -13.12
N SER A 111 -22.96 -45.64 -13.78
CA SER A 111 -22.78 -47.10 -13.61
C SER A 111 -21.97 -47.71 -14.76
N LYS A 112 -21.35 -48.87 -14.48
CA LYS A 112 -20.61 -49.71 -15.42
C LYS A 112 -21.56 -50.40 -16.40
N GLN A 113 -21.15 -50.55 -17.67
CA GLN A 113 -21.40 -51.78 -18.43
C GLN A 113 -20.44 -51.96 -19.62
N LYS A 114 -19.98 -53.22 -19.78
CA LYS A 114 -19.23 -53.76 -20.93
C LYS A 114 -20.23 -54.38 -21.91
N SER A 115 -19.99 -54.25 -23.22
CA SER A 115 -20.25 -55.30 -24.21
C SER A 115 -19.64 -54.96 -25.59
N SER A 116 -19.16 -56.00 -26.27
CA SER A 116 -18.30 -56.02 -27.46
C SER A 116 -19.04 -55.79 -28.82
N PRO A 117 -18.46 -56.07 -30.02
CA PRO A 117 -18.46 -55.12 -31.15
C PRO A 117 -19.36 -55.55 -32.32
N SER A 118 -19.66 -54.63 -33.24
CA SER A 118 -20.16 -55.01 -34.56
C SER A 118 -19.73 -54.02 -35.64
N ALA A 119 -19.10 -54.59 -36.66
CA ALA A 119 -18.56 -53.98 -37.85
C ALA A 119 -19.66 -53.53 -38.83
N LEU A 120 -19.51 -52.32 -39.39
CA LEU A 120 -19.95 -51.95 -40.73
C LEU A 120 -19.24 -50.64 -41.11
N GLY A 121 -18.54 -50.67 -42.25
CA GLY A 121 -17.55 -49.68 -42.64
C GLY A 121 -18.13 -48.33 -43.05
N SER A 122 -17.34 -47.28 -42.82
CA SER A 122 -17.45 -45.98 -43.48
C SER A 122 -16.08 -45.62 -44.09
N PRO A 123 -16.01 -45.26 -45.38
CA PRO A 123 -14.77 -44.96 -46.07
C PRO A 123 -14.48 -43.45 -45.98
N LEU A 124 -14.12 -42.96 -44.80
CA LEU A 124 -13.62 -41.58 -44.64
C LEU A 124 -12.46 -41.57 -43.64
N LYS A 125 -11.26 -41.42 -44.21
CA LYS A 125 -10.05 -40.79 -43.65
C LYS A 125 -9.92 -40.76 -42.12
N LEU A 126 -8.95 -41.53 -41.62
CA LEU A 126 -8.20 -41.23 -40.40
C LEU A 126 -7.70 -39.77 -40.44
N PHE A 127 -8.37 -38.89 -39.71
CA PHE A 127 -7.76 -37.70 -39.17
C PHE A 127 -8.01 -37.70 -37.67
N SER A 128 -6.89 -37.79 -36.95
CA SER A 128 -6.70 -37.42 -35.55
C SER A 128 -7.59 -38.13 -34.54
N ASP A 129 -6.95 -38.95 -33.68
CA ASP A 129 -7.37 -39.12 -32.30
C ASP A 129 -7.94 -37.79 -31.77
N PRO A 130 -8.98 -37.77 -30.93
CA PRO A 130 -9.27 -36.56 -30.18
C PRO A 130 -7.96 -36.25 -29.45
N MET A 131 -7.27 -35.18 -29.86
CA MET A 131 -6.13 -34.69 -29.11
C MET A 131 -6.73 -34.40 -27.75
N GLN A 132 -6.52 -35.32 -26.82
CA GLN A 132 -6.85 -35.13 -25.43
C GLN A 132 -6.02 -33.90 -25.10
N GLU A 133 -6.67 -32.74 -25.00
CA GLU A 133 -5.98 -31.51 -24.63
C GLU A 133 -5.38 -31.80 -23.26
N VAL A 134 -4.09 -32.16 -23.28
CA VAL A 134 -3.35 -32.46 -22.07
C VAL A 134 -3.20 -31.11 -21.42
N ILE A 135 -4.00 -30.84 -20.39
CA ILE A 135 -3.86 -29.63 -19.57
C ILE A 135 -2.39 -29.63 -19.14
N PRO A 136 -1.57 -28.69 -19.64
CA PRO A 136 -0.16 -28.67 -19.32
C PRO A 136 -0.01 -28.48 -17.82
N GLN A 137 1.06 -29.02 -17.25
CA GLN A 137 1.34 -28.79 -15.84
C GLN A 137 1.45 -27.28 -15.59
N PHE A 138 0.53 -26.74 -14.79
CA PHE A 138 0.44 -25.31 -14.49
C PHE A 138 0.88 -25.00 -13.05
N TYR A 139 1.10 -26.03 -12.23
CA TYR A 139 1.59 -25.90 -10.86
C TYR A 139 2.97 -26.55 -10.72
N PHE A 140 3.95 -25.75 -10.30
CA PHE A 140 5.31 -26.16 -10.06
C PHE A 140 5.69 -25.78 -8.63
N GLN A 141 5.79 -26.78 -7.75
CA GLN A 141 6.08 -26.54 -6.33
C GLN A 141 7.43 -25.83 -6.11
N ASN A 142 8.43 -26.14 -6.96
CA ASN A 142 9.79 -25.61 -6.85
C ASN A 142 10.21 -24.80 -8.09
N GLY A 143 9.24 -24.20 -8.79
CA GLY A 143 9.49 -23.51 -10.07
C GLY A 143 9.66 -24.46 -11.26
N CYS A 144 9.59 -23.91 -12.47
CA CYS A 144 9.86 -24.66 -13.70
C CYS A 144 11.35 -24.98 -13.82
N PRO A 145 11.76 -26.16 -14.30
CA PRO A 145 13.17 -26.45 -14.56
C PRO A 145 13.79 -25.41 -15.51
N PRO A 146 15.06 -24.98 -15.29
CA PRO A 146 15.64 -23.93 -16.11
C PRO A 146 15.88 -24.43 -17.54
N THR A 147 15.65 -23.57 -18.54
CA THR A 147 16.02 -23.87 -19.93
C THR A 147 17.52 -24.07 -20.05
N LYS A 148 17.96 -24.89 -21.02
CA LYS A 148 19.40 -25.17 -21.22
C LYS A 148 20.21 -23.89 -21.42
N GLU A 149 19.69 -22.96 -22.20
CA GLU A 149 20.32 -21.66 -22.49
C GLU A 149 20.51 -20.82 -21.22
N LEU A 150 19.50 -20.74 -20.36
CA LEU A 150 19.56 -19.97 -19.11
C LEU A 150 20.55 -20.60 -18.11
N LYS A 151 20.64 -21.95 -18.07
CA LYS A 151 21.67 -22.65 -17.30
C LYS A 151 23.07 -22.31 -17.81
N GLU A 152 23.30 -22.40 -19.11
CA GLU A 152 24.61 -22.14 -19.72
C GLU A 152 25.08 -20.69 -19.50
N GLN A 153 24.18 -19.71 -19.63
CA GLN A 153 24.48 -18.31 -19.34
C GLN A 153 24.76 -18.06 -17.85
N SER A 154 24.03 -18.71 -16.95
CA SER A 154 24.27 -18.60 -15.51
C SER A 154 25.61 -19.24 -15.14
N LEU A 155 25.90 -20.44 -15.65
CA LEU A 155 27.15 -21.16 -15.40
C LEU A 155 28.37 -20.40 -15.93
N SER A 156 28.29 -19.73 -17.09
CA SER A 156 29.41 -18.95 -17.61
C SER A 156 29.77 -17.76 -16.70
N LYS A 157 28.77 -17.04 -16.17
CA LYS A 157 28.96 -15.97 -15.19
C LYS A 157 29.53 -16.48 -13.87
N ILE A 158 28.99 -17.59 -13.36
CA ILE A 158 29.48 -18.24 -12.13
C ILE A 158 30.95 -18.65 -12.31
N ASN A 159 31.30 -19.30 -13.42
CA ASN A 159 32.68 -19.70 -13.69
C ASN A 159 33.63 -18.51 -13.75
N HIS A 160 33.20 -17.37 -14.30
CA HIS A 160 34.02 -16.17 -14.34
C HIS A 160 34.25 -15.59 -12.93
N LEU A 161 33.20 -15.47 -12.12
CA LEU A 161 33.29 -14.87 -10.77
C LEU A 161 34.06 -15.75 -9.77
N PHE A 162 33.98 -17.08 -9.89
CA PHE A 162 34.71 -18.02 -9.04
C PHE A 162 36.12 -18.36 -9.58
N ASN A 163 36.58 -17.70 -10.64
CA ASN A 163 37.92 -17.90 -11.20
C ASN A 163 38.99 -17.24 -10.32
N ASN A 164 39.24 -17.84 -9.16
CA ASN A 164 40.20 -17.40 -8.15
C ASN A 164 41.07 -18.61 -7.74
N PRO A 165 42.37 -18.43 -7.41
CA PRO A 165 43.24 -19.49 -6.87
C PRO A 165 42.65 -20.30 -5.70
N LEU A 166 41.73 -19.74 -4.91
CA LEU A 166 41.05 -20.45 -3.82
C LEU A 166 39.92 -21.39 -4.29
N ASN A 167 39.50 -21.30 -5.55
CA ASN A 167 38.33 -21.99 -6.12
C ASN A 167 37.04 -21.84 -5.27
N GLY A 168 36.95 -20.72 -4.55
CA GLY A 168 35.89 -20.37 -3.64
C GLY A 168 35.98 -18.90 -3.26
N LEU A 169 34.89 -18.37 -2.71
CA LEU A 169 34.76 -16.96 -2.34
C LEU A 169 34.57 -16.82 -0.83
N LEU A 170 35.21 -15.79 -0.28
CA LEU A 170 34.96 -15.33 1.09
C LEU A 170 33.66 -14.52 1.16
N ILE A 171 33.14 -14.31 2.37
CA ILE A 171 31.85 -13.64 2.59
C ILE A 171 31.77 -12.23 1.96
N ASP A 172 32.87 -11.48 1.98
CA ASP A 172 32.93 -10.13 1.41
C ASP A 172 32.91 -10.14 -0.12
N GLU A 173 33.60 -11.11 -0.74
CA GLU A 173 33.64 -11.28 -2.20
C GLU A 173 32.32 -11.84 -2.75
N PHE A 174 31.60 -12.61 -1.92
CA PHE A 174 30.34 -13.26 -2.29
C PHE A 174 29.18 -12.26 -2.55
N LYS A 175 29.31 -11.01 -2.06
CA LYS A 175 28.34 -9.93 -2.33
C LYS A 175 28.15 -9.68 -3.82
N THR A 176 29.23 -9.75 -4.60
CA THR A 176 29.18 -9.59 -6.06
C THR A 176 28.37 -10.71 -6.72
N VAL A 177 28.47 -11.95 -6.25
CA VAL A 177 27.67 -13.07 -6.75
C VAL A 177 26.19 -12.87 -6.42
N THR A 178 25.88 -12.42 -5.20
CA THR A 178 24.51 -12.12 -4.75
C THR A 178 23.86 -11.04 -5.64
N LYS A 179 24.58 -9.96 -5.95
CA LYS A 179 24.09 -8.89 -6.81
C LYS A 179 24.02 -9.28 -8.29
N GLU A 180 25.12 -9.74 -8.88
CA GLU A 180 25.23 -9.88 -10.34
C GLU A 180 24.62 -11.18 -10.89
N VAL A 181 24.68 -12.27 -10.11
CA VAL A 181 24.17 -13.58 -10.52
C VAL A 181 22.76 -13.79 -9.98
N CYS A 182 22.57 -13.58 -8.67
CA CYS A 182 21.29 -13.85 -8.02
C CYS A 182 20.28 -12.71 -8.20
N LYS A 183 20.75 -11.49 -8.50
CA LYS A 183 19.92 -10.27 -8.58
C LYS A 183 19.15 -10.01 -7.28
N LEU A 184 19.77 -10.34 -6.16
CA LEU A 184 19.24 -10.12 -4.82
C LEU A 184 19.94 -8.92 -4.17
N PRO A 185 19.26 -8.21 -3.24
CA PRO A 185 19.87 -7.14 -2.47
C PRO A 185 21.16 -7.58 -1.77
N SER A 186 22.20 -6.75 -1.73
CA SER A 186 23.51 -7.17 -1.21
C SER A 186 23.51 -7.54 0.27
N PHE A 187 22.62 -6.96 1.07
CA PHE A 187 22.47 -7.30 2.49
C PHE A 187 21.78 -8.66 2.75
N LEU A 188 21.43 -9.41 1.70
CA LEU A 188 21.09 -10.84 1.80
C LEU A 188 22.30 -11.76 1.62
N SER A 189 23.46 -11.21 1.25
CA SER A 189 24.65 -11.97 0.90
C SER A 189 25.10 -12.88 2.04
N SER A 190 25.15 -12.38 3.29
CA SER A 190 25.57 -13.19 4.43
C SER A 190 24.57 -14.30 4.75
N ALA A 191 23.27 -14.03 4.55
CA ALA A 191 22.22 -15.04 4.74
C ALA A 191 22.31 -16.16 3.68
N LEU A 192 22.49 -15.80 2.41
CA LEU A 192 22.69 -16.75 1.31
C LEU A 192 23.99 -17.54 1.49
N PHE A 193 25.09 -16.88 1.88
CA PHE A 193 26.37 -17.51 2.13
C PHE A 193 26.24 -18.62 3.18
N ARG A 194 25.61 -18.33 4.32
CA ARG A 194 25.40 -19.31 5.42
C ARG A 194 24.47 -20.46 5.03
N LYS A 195 23.60 -20.29 4.03
CA LYS A 195 22.78 -21.39 3.51
C LYS A 195 23.60 -22.41 2.73
N ILE A 196 24.71 -21.98 2.14
CA ILE A 196 25.56 -22.81 1.29
C ILE A 196 26.73 -23.36 2.11
N ASP A 197 27.34 -22.53 2.96
CA ASP A 197 28.43 -22.92 3.87
C ASP A 197 27.87 -23.57 5.15
N VAL A 198 27.29 -24.76 4.98
CA VAL A 198 26.68 -25.53 6.08
C VAL A 198 27.71 -25.90 7.15
N ASP A 199 28.95 -26.16 6.74
CA ASP A 199 30.05 -26.57 7.62
C ASP A 199 30.77 -25.37 8.28
N CYS A 200 30.33 -24.13 8.01
CA CYS A 200 30.90 -22.89 8.55
C CYS A 200 32.43 -22.77 8.29
N MET A 201 32.87 -23.20 7.11
CA MET A 201 34.27 -23.18 6.71
C MET A 201 34.76 -21.76 6.36
N GLY A 202 33.83 -20.81 6.20
CA GLY A 202 34.11 -19.42 5.85
C GLY A 202 34.39 -19.21 4.36
N ILE A 203 34.23 -20.25 3.53
CA ILE A 203 34.44 -20.21 2.08
C ILE A 203 33.30 -20.96 1.39
N VAL A 204 32.65 -20.33 0.41
CA VAL A 204 31.71 -21.00 -0.50
C VAL A 204 32.47 -21.40 -1.76
N THR A 205 32.52 -22.70 -2.07
CA THR A 205 33.12 -23.20 -3.31
C THR A 205 32.16 -23.05 -4.49
N ARG A 206 32.71 -22.99 -5.70
CA ARG A 206 31.91 -22.94 -6.93
C ARG A 206 30.90 -24.08 -7.02
N ASP A 207 31.34 -25.30 -6.76
CA ASP A 207 30.51 -26.49 -6.93
C ASP A 207 29.37 -26.52 -5.89
N ALA A 208 29.64 -26.11 -4.64
CA ALA A 208 28.60 -25.94 -3.62
C ALA A 208 27.55 -24.89 -4.02
N PHE A 209 27.99 -23.76 -4.58
CA PHE A 209 27.07 -22.73 -5.08
C PHE A 209 26.21 -23.24 -6.24
N ILE A 210 26.80 -23.96 -7.21
CA ILE A 210 26.06 -24.54 -8.35
C ILE A 210 25.02 -25.54 -7.86
N THR A 211 25.40 -26.43 -6.93
CA THR A 211 24.48 -27.42 -6.36
C THR A 211 23.29 -26.75 -5.67
N TYR A 212 23.52 -25.70 -4.89
CA TYR A 212 22.44 -24.97 -4.23
C TYR A 212 21.59 -24.16 -5.23
N TRP A 213 22.23 -23.36 -6.08
CA TRP A 213 21.56 -22.35 -6.89
C TRP A 213 20.94 -22.91 -8.18
N VAL A 214 21.67 -23.76 -8.89
CA VAL A 214 21.28 -24.29 -10.20
C VAL A 214 20.57 -25.62 -10.03
N ASP A 215 21.19 -26.58 -9.35
CA ASP A 215 20.61 -27.93 -9.18
C ASP A 215 19.44 -27.93 -8.19
N GLY A 216 19.47 -27.03 -7.20
CA GLY A 216 18.37 -26.74 -6.27
C GLY A 216 17.21 -25.93 -6.86
N ASN A 217 17.25 -25.61 -8.17
CA ASN A 217 16.22 -24.82 -8.88
C ASN A 217 15.95 -23.40 -8.35
N MET A 218 16.82 -22.84 -7.50
CA MET A 218 16.70 -21.44 -7.05
C MET A 218 16.73 -20.46 -8.23
N LEU A 219 17.56 -20.72 -9.23
CA LEU A 219 17.70 -19.91 -10.45
C LEU A 219 16.38 -19.62 -11.18
N THR A 220 15.40 -20.52 -11.08
CA THR A 220 14.10 -20.43 -11.77
C THR A 220 12.94 -19.97 -10.92
N MET A 221 13.15 -19.83 -9.62
CA MET A 221 12.16 -19.29 -8.72
C MET A 221 12.04 -17.77 -8.90
N ASP A 222 10.87 -17.22 -8.64
CA ASP A 222 10.73 -15.77 -8.51
C ASP A 222 11.50 -15.25 -7.29
N VAL A 223 11.88 -13.98 -7.33
CA VAL A 223 12.71 -13.32 -6.30
C VAL A 223 12.10 -13.44 -4.90
N ALA A 224 10.78 -13.33 -4.77
CA ALA A 224 10.11 -13.48 -3.48
C ALA A 224 10.27 -14.90 -2.91
N THR A 225 10.14 -15.93 -3.75
CA THR A 225 10.38 -17.32 -3.36
C THR A 225 11.86 -17.56 -3.02
N GLN A 226 12.80 -17.00 -3.79
CA GLN A 226 14.22 -17.11 -3.48
C GLN A 226 14.55 -16.52 -2.10
N ILE A 227 14.12 -15.28 -1.84
CA ILE A 227 14.32 -14.61 -0.54
C ILE A 227 13.64 -15.40 0.58
N PHE A 228 12.42 -15.90 0.35
CA PHE A 228 11.73 -16.74 1.31
C PHE A 228 12.54 -17.99 1.67
N GLU A 229 13.05 -18.75 0.70
CA GLU A 229 13.86 -19.95 0.96
C GLU A 229 15.21 -19.63 1.63
N ILE A 230 15.81 -18.48 1.33
CA ILE A 230 17.04 -18.00 1.96
C ILE A 230 16.82 -17.66 3.43
N LEU A 231 15.73 -16.96 3.78
CA LEU A 231 15.46 -16.55 5.16
C LEU A 231 14.87 -17.67 6.01
N LYS A 232 14.06 -18.55 5.41
CA LYS A 232 13.29 -19.56 6.12
C LYS A 232 14.20 -20.60 6.78
N ARG A 233 13.95 -20.88 8.06
CA ARG A 233 14.61 -21.96 8.79
C ARG A 233 14.24 -23.34 8.22
N PRO A 234 15.14 -24.35 8.28
CA PRO A 234 14.84 -25.71 7.82
C PRO A 234 13.55 -26.26 8.44
N GLY A 235 12.73 -26.92 7.64
CA GLY A 235 11.46 -27.54 8.07
C GLY A 235 10.30 -26.57 8.34
N HIS A 236 10.53 -25.25 8.33
CA HIS A 236 9.47 -24.26 8.52
C HIS A 236 8.75 -23.95 7.19
N LYS A 237 7.50 -23.49 7.27
CA LYS A 237 6.66 -23.10 6.11
C LYS A 237 6.29 -21.61 6.10
N HIS A 238 6.90 -20.83 6.99
CA HIS A 238 6.64 -19.42 7.20
C HIS A 238 7.91 -18.75 7.74
N LEU A 239 7.97 -17.43 7.65
CA LEU A 239 8.96 -16.58 8.29
C LEU A 239 8.38 -16.00 9.58
N THR A 240 9.25 -15.84 10.56
CA THR A 240 9.01 -15.20 11.84
C THR A 240 9.90 -13.97 11.95
N GLN A 241 9.61 -13.09 12.91
CA GLN A 241 10.40 -11.88 13.15
C GLN A 241 11.91 -12.13 13.30
N VAL A 242 12.28 -13.23 13.97
CA VAL A 242 13.68 -13.63 14.20
C VAL A 242 14.44 -13.88 12.89
N ASP A 243 13.74 -14.33 11.84
CA ASP A 243 14.36 -14.69 10.56
C ASP A 243 14.86 -13.45 9.79
N PHE A 244 14.36 -12.25 10.12
CA PHE A 244 14.80 -10.98 9.54
C PHE A 244 15.99 -10.34 10.26
N ARG A 245 16.31 -10.75 11.50
CA ARG A 245 17.41 -10.16 12.28
C ARG A 245 18.78 -10.26 11.56
N PRO A 246 19.16 -11.38 10.92
CA PRO A 246 20.46 -11.48 10.25
C PRO A 246 20.65 -10.48 9.11
N ILE A 247 19.61 -10.26 8.30
CA ILE A 247 19.69 -9.36 7.14
C ILE A 247 19.64 -7.89 7.56
N LEU A 248 18.93 -7.54 8.63
CA LEU A 248 18.92 -6.17 9.15
C LEU A 248 20.24 -5.81 9.82
N ARG A 249 20.91 -6.76 10.48
CA ARG A 249 22.28 -6.56 10.98
C ARG A 249 23.26 -6.29 9.84
N GLU A 250 23.13 -7.00 8.73
CA GLU A 250 23.98 -6.74 7.56
C GLU A 250 23.66 -5.36 6.95
N LEU A 251 22.37 -5.02 6.79
CA LEU A 251 21.94 -3.69 6.33
C LEU A 251 22.55 -2.57 7.19
N LEU A 252 22.42 -2.65 8.52
CA LEU A 252 22.98 -1.68 9.47
C LEU A 252 24.50 -1.57 9.38
N ALA A 253 25.19 -2.69 9.13
CA ALA A 253 26.65 -2.69 8.99
C ALA A 253 27.13 -2.06 7.67
N THR A 254 26.36 -2.19 6.58
CA THR A 254 26.84 -1.84 5.24
C THR A 254 26.21 -0.60 4.62
N HIS A 255 24.99 -0.23 5.00
CA HIS A 255 24.23 0.83 4.32
C HIS A 255 24.80 2.22 4.64
N PRO A 256 25.12 3.06 3.63
CA PRO A 256 25.73 4.37 3.86
C PRO A 256 24.86 5.31 4.70
N GLY A 257 23.56 5.36 4.42
CA GLY A 257 22.59 6.15 5.18
C GLY A 257 22.32 5.70 6.63
N LEU A 258 22.97 4.62 7.11
CA LEU A 258 22.84 4.15 8.50
C LEU A 258 24.20 4.14 9.24
N LYS A 259 25.28 4.62 8.60
CA LYS A 259 26.63 4.62 9.20
C LYS A 259 26.72 5.36 10.54
N PHE A 260 25.90 6.40 10.72
CA PHE A 260 25.90 7.17 11.96
C PHE A 260 25.40 6.36 13.17
N LEU A 261 24.63 5.29 12.96
CA LEU A 261 24.17 4.39 14.02
C LEU A 261 25.24 3.38 14.47
N GLN A 262 26.38 3.27 13.79
CA GLN A 262 27.37 2.20 14.05
C GLN A 262 27.89 2.17 15.48
N ASN A 263 27.92 3.33 16.15
CA ASN A 263 28.43 3.47 17.52
C ASN A 263 27.34 3.36 18.60
N THR A 264 26.08 3.16 18.23
CA THR A 264 24.92 3.12 19.14
C THR A 264 24.17 1.78 19.04
N PRO A 265 24.67 0.70 19.66
CA PRO A 265 24.13 -0.65 19.50
C PRO A 265 22.66 -0.76 19.96
N GLU A 266 22.27 -0.04 21.01
CA GLU A 266 20.89 -0.01 21.50
C GLU A 266 19.93 0.55 20.43
N PHE A 267 20.31 1.65 19.77
CA PHE A 267 19.53 2.22 18.67
C PHE A 267 19.52 1.34 17.42
N GLN A 268 20.59 0.61 17.14
CA GLN A 268 20.61 -0.38 16.05
C GLN A 268 19.59 -1.49 16.28
N ASP A 269 19.56 -2.05 17.49
CA ASP A 269 18.61 -3.11 17.84
C ASP A 269 17.18 -2.58 17.77
N ARG A 270 16.91 -1.37 18.29
CA ARG A 270 15.59 -0.74 18.21
C ARG A 270 15.16 -0.43 16.77
N TYR A 271 16.04 0.12 15.94
CA TYR A 271 15.76 0.34 14.53
C TYR A 271 15.42 -0.98 13.83
N ALA A 272 16.22 -2.03 14.02
CA ALA A 272 15.97 -3.33 13.42
C ALA A 272 14.62 -3.93 13.88
N GLU A 273 14.29 -3.83 15.17
CA GLU A 273 13.00 -4.25 15.71
C GLU A 273 11.84 -3.48 15.08
N THR A 274 11.92 -2.15 14.99
CA THR A 274 10.88 -1.33 14.38
C THR A 274 10.68 -1.65 12.91
N VAL A 275 11.75 -1.86 12.14
CA VAL A 275 11.65 -2.31 10.74
C VAL A 275 10.91 -3.65 10.66
N ILE A 276 11.22 -4.61 11.53
CA ILE A 276 10.53 -5.91 11.57
C ILE A 276 9.04 -5.74 11.91
N TYR A 277 8.71 -4.95 12.93
CA TYR A 277 7.33 -4.71 13.33
C TYR A 277 6.54 -4.06 12.19
N ARG A 278 7.11 -3.07 11.49
CA ARG A 278 6.50 -2.45 10.30
C ARG A 278 6.28 -3.46 9.18
N ILE A 279 7.23 -4.38 8.94
CA ILE A 279 7.06 -5.46 7.96
C ILE A 279 5.86 -6.33 8.33
N PHE A 280 5.78 -6.80 9.58
CA PHE A 280 4.70 -7.69 10.00
C PHE A 280 3.35 -6.99 10.02
N TYR A 281 3.29 -5.73 10.45
CA TYR A 281 2.08 -4.91 10.45
C TYR A 281 1.43 -4.82 9.06
N HIS A 282 2.21 -4.54 8.02
CA HIS A 282 1.66 -4.44 6.67
C HIS A 282 1.47 -5.81 5.97
N MET A 283 2.39 -6.76 6.19
CA MET A 283 2.44 -7.98 5.39
C MET A 283 1.68 -9.17 6.01
N ASN A 284 1.73 -9.35 7.34
CA ASN A 284 1.13 -10.50 8.02
C ASN A 284 -0.33 -10.23 8.39
N ARG A 285 -1.18 -10.10 7.36
CA ARG A 285 -2.63 -9.83 7.49
C ARG A 285 -3.38 -10.83 8.36
N SER A 286 -2.87 -12.05 8.51
CA SER A 286 -3.46 -13.05 9.38
C SER A 286 -3.21 -12.83 10.88
N GLY A 287 -2.33 -11.89 11.25
CA GLY A 287 -2.06 -11.51 12.65
C GLY A 287 -1.53 -12.64 13.54
N ASN A 288 -0.91 -13.66 12.94
CA ASN A 288 -0.49 -14.88 13.63
C ASN A 288 1.03 -14.95 13.86
N GLY A 289 1.77 -13.90 13.52
CA GLY A 289 3.24 -13.82 13.61
C GLY A 289 3.96 -14.74 12.62
N ARG A 290 3.27 -15.27 11.60
CA ARG A 290 3.80 -16.24 10.63
C ARG A 290 3.60 -15.74 9.21
N LEU A 291 4.61 -15.06 8.68
CA LEU A 291 4.59 -14.54 7.32
C LEU A 291 4.76 -15.67 6.30
N THR A 292 3.73 -15.91 5.49
CA THR A 292 3.73 -16.95 4.47
C THR A 292 4.33 -16.47 3.15
N LEU A 293 4.75 -17.40 2.29
CA LEU A 293 5.20 -17.07 0.94
C LEU A 293 4.13 -16.32 0.12
N ARG A 294 2.84 -16.64 0.35
CA ARG A 294 1.73 -15.99 -0.34
C ARG A 294 1.60 -14.53 0.07
N GLU A 295 1.72 -14.22 1.36
CA GLU A 295 1.73 -12.84 1.85
C GLU A 295 2.95 -12.10 1.32
N LEU A 296 4.14 -12.71 1.37
CA LEU A 296 5.37 -12.11 0.84
C LEU A 296 5.26 -11.74 -0.65
N LYS A 297 4.67 -12.62 -1.48
CA LYS A 297 4.45 -12.37 -2.92
C LYS A 297 3.44 -11.26 -3.21
N ARG A 298 2.53 -10.97 -2.29
CA ARG A 298 1.44 -10.01 -2.50
C ARG A 298 1.77 -8.61 -2.04
N GLY A 299 2.76 -8.44 -1.15
CA GLY A 299 3.13 -7.13 -0.65
C GLY A 299 4.44 -6.61 -1.25
N GLU A 300 4.89 -5.48 -0.69
CA GLU A 300 5.90 -4.60 -1.31
C GLU A 300 7.30 -4.76 -0.71
N LEU A 301 7.51 -5.76 0.14
CA LEU A 301 8.79 -5.92 0.85
C LEU A 301 9.97 -6.13 -0.10
N ILE A 302 9.78 -6.90 -1.17
CA ILE A 302 10.86 -7.22 -2.10
C ILE A 302 11.32 -5.97 -2.87
N SER A 303 10.37 -5.16 -3.35
CA SER A 303 10.68 -3.88 -4.00
C SER A 303 11.33 -2.90 -3.03
N ALA A 304 10.86 -2.83 -1.77
CA ALA A 304 11.47 -1.97 -0.76
C ALA A 304 12.89 -2.41 -0.41
N MET A 305 13.15 -3.73 -0.35
CA MET A 305 14.50 -4.27 -0.13
C MET A 305 15.46 -3.96 -1.29
N GLN A 306 14.97 -3.98 -2.53
CA GLN A 306 15.76 -3.59 -3.70
C GLN A 306 16.09 -2.10 -3.66
N GLN A 307 15.09 -1.26 -3.37
CA GLN A 307 15.29 0.18 -3.23
C GLN A 307 16.29 0.51 -2.11
N ALA A 308 16.22 -0.17 -0.96
CA ALA A 308 17.18 -0.02 0.14
C ALA A 308 18.61 -0.47 -0.19
N ASP A 309 18.82 -1.21 -1.28
CA ASP A 309 20.16 -1.64 -1.71
C ASP A 309 20.78 -0.68 -2.74
N GLU A 310 19.95 0.14 -3.37
CA GLU A 310 20.32 1.08 -4.44
C GLU A 310 20.35 2.54 -3.98
N GLU A 311 19.47 2.94 -3.06
CA GLU A 311 19.36 4.32 -2.58
C GLU A 311 20.27 4.57 -1.37
N ASP A 312 21.22 5.48 -1.51
CA ASP A 312 22.18 5.78 -0.44
C ASP A 312 21.53 6.46 0.78
N ASP A 313 20.44 7.19 0.56
CA ASP A 313 19.64 7.85 1.59
C ASP A 313 18.46 6.97 2.02
N ILE A 314 18.60 6.35 3.19
CA ILE A 314 17.63 5.39 3.72
C ILE A 314 16.24 6.03 3.96
N ASN A 315 16.17 7.35 4.16
CA ASN A 315 14.92 8.04 4.45
C ASN A 315 14.01 8.18 3.23
N LYS A 316 14.56 8.07 2.01
CA LYS A 316 13.75 7.96 0.79
C LYS A 316 13.08 6.59 0.65
N VAL A 317 13.53 5.59 1.40
CA VAL A 317 12.91 4.26 1.45
C VAL A 317 11.85 4.23 2.54
N LEU A 318 10.74 4.94 2.29
CA LEU A 318 9.65 5.14 3.25
C LEU A 318 9.03 3.82 3.73
N ARG A 319 8.92 2.84 2.82
CA ARG A 319 8.41 1.50 3.14
C ARG A 319 9.43 0.74 3.99
N TYR A 320 9.05 0.50 5.24
CA TYR A 320 9.77 -0.27 6.26
C TYR A 320 11.07 0.34 6.79
N PHE A 321 11.94 0.86 5.91
CA PHE A 321 13.35 1.12 6.23
C PHE A 321 13.70 2.56 6.64
N SER A 322 12.84 3.56 6.38
CA SER A 322 13.11 4.95 6.76
C SER A 322 13.51 5.10 8.23
N TYR A 323 14.64 5.78 8.47
CA TYR A 323 15.13 6.10 9.80
C TYR A 323 14.28 7.20 10.46
N GLU A 324 13.84 8.21 9.71
CA GLU A 324 12.94 9.26 10.22
C GLU A 324 11.67 8.64 10.84
N HIS A 325 11.09 7.64 10.17
CA HIS A 325 9.92 6.94 10.69
C HIS A 325 10.23 6.19 11.99
N PHE A 326 11.36 5.50 12.05
CA PHE A 326 11.80 4.84 13.28
C PHE A 326 11.97 5.85 14.43
N TYR A 327 12.63 6.96 14.16
CA TYR A 327 12.93 7.98 15.16
C TYR A 327 11.66 8.54 15.77
N VAL A 328 10.68 8.92 14.94
CA VAL A 328 9.38 9.41 15.42
C VAL A 328 8.66 8.37 16.28
N ILE A 329 8.60 7.11 15.84
CA ILE A 329 7.97 6.03 16.63
C ILE A 329 8.66 5.88 17.99
N TYR A 330 9.98 5.88 18.00
CA TYR A 330 10.77 5.71 19.21
C TYR A 330 10.61 6.89 20.18
N CYS A 331 10.74 8.13 19.70
CA CYS A 331 10.57 9.33 20.53
C CYS A 331 9.16 9.40 21.11
N LYS A 332 8.13 9.11 20.32
CA LYS A 332 6.74 9.14 20.80
C LYS A 332 6.44 8.05 21.82
N PHE A 333 7.08 6.89 21.72
CA PHE A 333 7.03 5.87 22.79
C PHE A 333 7.69 6.40 24.06
N TRP A 334 8.88 6.96 23.92
CA TRP A 334 9.69 7.48 25.02
C TRP A 334 9.03 8.66 25.75
N GLU A 335 8.33 9.54 25.04
CA GLU A 335 7.51 10.62 25.61
C GLU A 335 6.40 10.10 26.55
N LEU A 336 5.90 8.87 26.32
CA LEU A 336 4.82 8.27 27.11
C LEU A 336 5.33 7.39 28.26
N ASP A 337 6.42 6.65 28.04
CA ASP A 337 7.07 5.76 29.01
C ASP A 337 7.94 6.57 29.99
N THR A 338 7.26 7.25 30.93
CA THR A 338 7.90 8.18 31.88
C THR A 338 8.74 7.49 32.96
N ASP A 339 8.45 6.23 33.28
CA ASP A 339 9.20 5.43 34.25
C ASP A 339 10.28 4.56 33.59
N HIS A 340 10.38 4.59 32.26
CA HIS A 340 11.39 3.94 31.45
C HIS A 340 11.45 2.42 31.69
N ASP A 341 10.30 1.82 31.96
CA ASP A 341 10.17 0.37 32.17
C ASP A 341 9.96 -0.39 30.84
N PHE A 342 9.91 0.37 29.73
CA PHE A 342 9.70 -0.11 28.38
C PHE A 342 8.31 -0.69 28.14
N PHE A 343 7.33 -0.25 28.92
CA PHE A 343 5.92 -0.52 28.74
C PHE A 343 5.10 0.77 28.78
N ILE A 344 3.93 0.71 28.16
CA ILE A 344 2.92 1.76 28.21
C ILE A 344 1.69 1.17 28.87
N ASP A 345 1.25 1.77 29.98
CA ASP A 345 -0.03 1.46 30.58
C ASP A 345 -1.15 2.33 30.00
N ARG A 346 -2.36 2.10 30.50
CA ARG A 346 -3.57 2.81 30.06
C ARG A 346 -3.45 4.31 30.31
N GLU A 347 -2.94 4.70 31.46
CA GLU A 347 -2.77 6.08 31.90
C GLU A 347 -1.72 6.82 31.07
N ASN A 348 -0.68 6.13 30.62
CA ASN A 348 0.29 6.64 29.65
C ASN A 348 -0.41 6.88 28.31
N LEU A 349 -1.08 5.86 27.73
CA LEU A 349 -1.64 5.97 26.37
C LEU A 349 -2.73 7.04 26.25
N ILE A 350 -3.52 7.28 27.32
CA ILE A 350 -4.52 8.36 27.37
C ILE A 350 -3.91 9.74 27.08
N ARG A 351 -2.62 9.95 27.36
CA ARG A 351 -1.93 11.22 27.11
C ARG A 351 -1.49 11.40 25.65
N TYR A 352 -1.50 10.32 24.86
CA TYR A 352 -1.08 10.35 23.46
C TYR A 352 -1.83 11.41 22.66
N GLY A 353 -1.08 12.17 21.85
CA GLY A 353 -1.65 13.24 21.02
C GLY A 353 -2.35 14.35 21.81
N ASN A 354 -1.89 14.64 23.03
CA ASN A 354 -2.53 15.59 23.95
C ASN A 354 -3.98 15.19 24.25
N HIS A 355 -4.15 13.96 24.74
CA HIS A 355 -5.47 13.37 25.00
C HIS A 355 -6.37 13.30 23.75
N ALA A 356 -5.81 12.97 22.59
CA ALA A 356 -6.59 12.94 21.34
C ALA A 356 -7.71 11.90 21.39
N LEU A 357 -7.43 10.72 21.95
CA LEU A 357 -8.33 9.56 21.98
C LEU A 357 -9.29 9.57 23.18
N THR A 358 -10.49 9.03 22.99
CA THR A 358 -11.47 8.81 24.07
C THR A 358 -11.05 7.68 25.02
N TYR A 359 -11.52 7.71 26.26
CA TYR A 359 -11.31 6.66 27.24
C TYR A 359 -11.90 5.32 26.76
N ARG A 360 -13.13 5.35 26.19
CA ARG A 360 -13.78 4.15 25.64
C ARG A 360 -12.90 3.44 24.60
N ILE A 361 -12.25 4.17 23.68
CA ILE A 361 -11.40 3.50 22.68
C ILE A 361 -10.09 3.00 23.27
N VAL A 362 -9.48 3.73 24.21
CA VAL A 362 -8.29 3.27 24.91
C VAL A 362 -8.57 1.99 25.69
N ASP A 363 -9.73 1.89 26.34
CA ASP A 363 -10.17 0.65 27.02
C ASP A 363 -10.26 -0.52 26.05
N ARG A 364 -10.72 -0.30 24.81
CA ARG A 364 -10.77 -1.36 23.79
C ARG A 364 -9.37 -1.83 23.39
N ILE A 365 -8.42 -0.91 23.27
CA ILE A 365 -7.01 -1.24 22.99
C ILE A 365 -6.44 -2.11 24.13
N PHE A 366 -6.60 -1.71 25.39
CA PHE A 366 -6.09 -2.46 26.54
C PHE A 366 -6.88 -3.73 26.87
N SER A 367 -8.13 -3.84 26.38
CA SER A 367 -8.86 -5.12 26.35
C SER A 367 -8.31 -6.09 25.30
N GLN A 368 -7.31 -5.66 24.51
CA GLN A 368 -6.68 -6.43 23.45
C GLN A 368 -7.70 -6.89 22.39
N ALA A 369 -8.69 -6.03 22.10
CA ALA A 369 -9.69 -6.25 21.07
C ALA A 369 -9.08 -6.34 19.64
N PRO A 370 -8.16 -5.45 19.22
CA PRO A 370 -7.63 -5.52 17.86
C PRO A 370 -6.71 -6.72 17.65
N GLN A 371 -5.87 -6.99 18.64
CA GLN A 371 -4.90 -8.08 18.68
C GLN A 371 -4.43 -8.31 20.12
N LYS A 372 -4.00 -9.54 20.42
CA LYS A 372 -3.31 -9.86 21.67
C LYS A 372 -1.94 -9.20 21.70
N PHE A 373 -1.62 -8.60 22.85
CA PHE A 373 -0.29 -8.01 23.05
C PHE A 373 0.78 -9.10 22.99
N ALA A 374 1.93 -8.75 22.44
CA ALA A 374 3.05 -9.67 22.30
C ALA A 374 3.68 -10.03 23.67
N GLY A 375 3.58 -9.12 24.63
CA GLY A 375 4.10 -9.30 25.99
C GLY A 375 3.15 -10.08 26.93
N ASP A 376 3.75 -10.75 27.91
CA ASP A 376 3.02 -11.51 28.95
C ASP A 376 2.59 -10.65 30.15
N VAL A 377 2.89 -9.34 30.14
CA VAL A 377 2.60 -8.44 31.26
C VAL A 377 1.17 -7.91 31.14
N GLU A 378 0.33 -8.29 32.10
CA GLU A 378 -1.08 -7.90 32.11
C GLU A 378 -1.24 -6.37 32.20
N GLY A 379 -2.14 -5.82 31.37
CA GLY A 379 -2.44 -4.39 31.35
C GLY A 379 -1.33 -3.50 30.79
N LYS A 380 -0.24 -4.07 30.28
CA LYS A 380 0.89 -3.31 29.74
C LYS A 380 1.09 -3.58 28.25
N MET A 381 1.26 -2.51 27.48
CA MET A 381 1.56 -2.53 26.06
C MET A 381 3.08 -2.47 25.86
N GLY A 382 3.65 -3.43 25.14
CA GLY A 382 5.07 -3.39 24.78
C GLY A 382 5.34 -2.48 23.57
N TYR A 383 6.62 -2.23 23.27
CA TYR A 383 7.01 -1.40 22.13
C TYR A 383 6.49 -1.92 20.77
N GLU A 384 6.46 -3.24 20.55
CA GLU A 384 5.88 -3.83 19.34
C GLU A 384 4.41 -3.43 19.16
N ASP A 385 3.62 -3.61 20.22
CA ASP A 385 2.20 -3.31 20.23
C ASP A 385 1.96 -1.80 20.06
N PHE A 386 2.82 -0.98 20.63
CA PHE A 386 2.79 0.47 20.43
C PHE A 386 3.09 0.87 18.98
N VAL A 387 4.05 0.22 18.31
CA VAL A 387 4.31 0.46 16.88
C VAL A 387 3.04 0.19 16.07
N TYR A 388 2.30 -0.88 16.37
CA TYR A 388 1.07 -1.21 15.66
C TYR A 388 -0.04 -0.20 15.95
N PHE A 389 -0.18 0.20 17.22
CA PHE A 389 -1.09 1.27 17.62
C PHE A 389 -0.79 2.55 16.85
N MET A 390 0.46 3.03 16.85
CA MET A 390 0.84 4.29 16.22
C MET A 390 0.62 4.28 14.71
N LEU A 391 1.03 3.21 14.02
CA LEU A 391 0.79 3.08 12.58
C LEU A 391 -0.72 3.02 12.26
N SER A 392 -1.53 2.47 13.16
CA SER A 392 -2.98 2.45 13.00
C SER A 392 -3.59 3.83 13.30
N GLU A 393 -3.12 4.52 14.32
CA GLU A 393 -3.66 5.80 14.76
C GLU A 393 -3.35 6.93 13.78
N GLU A 394 -2.14 6.93 13.22
CA GLU A 394 -1.63 8.00 12.38
C GLU A 394 -2.02 7.89 10.91
N ASP A 395 -2.32 6.67 10.42
CA ASP A 395 -2.90 6.43 9.10
C ASP A 395 -4.12 5.51 9.22
N LYS A 396 -5.27 6.11 9.57
CA LYS A 396 -6.54 5.38 9.73
C LYS A 396 -7.13 4.89 8.42
N SER A 397 -6.66 5.43 7.30
CA SER A 397 -7.12 5.09 5.96
C SER A 397 -6.44 3.81 5.42
N SER A 398 -5.30 3.41 6.01
CA SER A 398 -4.60 2.20 5.63
C SER A 398 -5.39 0.92 5.94
N GLU A 399 -5.32 -0.08 5.04
CA GLU A 399 -6.02 -1.36 5.24
C GLU A 399 -5.75 -2.07 6.58
N PRO A 400 -4.52 -2.11 7.15
CA PRO A 400 -4.30 -2.75 8.46
C PRO A 400 -4.93 -1.93 9.58
N SER A 401 -4.94 -0.61 9.46
CA SER A 401 -5.57 0.28 10.44
C SER A 401 -7.10 0.14 10.43
N LEU A 402 -7.71 0.03 9.24
CA LEU A 402 -9.14 -0.24 9.12
C LEU A 402 -9.53 -1.52 9.88
N GLU A 403 -8.73 -2.58 9.77
CA GLU A 403 -8.94 -3.83 10.52
C GLU A 403 -8.71 -3.67 12.02
N TYR A 404 -7.69 -2.90 12.42
CA TYR A 404 -7.39 -2.61 13.81
C TYR A 404 -8.57 -1.91 14.49
N TRP A 405 -9.02 -0.78 13.92
CA TRP A 405 -10.08 0.02 14.51
C TRP A 405 -11.45 -0.64 14.40
N PHE A 406 -11.74 -1.34 13.30
CA PHE A 406 -12.99 -2.10 13.17
C PHE A 406 -13.16 -3.10 14.32
N LYS A 407 -12.13 -3.88 14.64
CA LYS A 407 -12.17 -4.82 15.78
C LYS A 407 -12.29 -4.12 17.14
N CYS A 408 -11.75 -2.90 17.26
CA CYS A 408 -11.92 -2.11 18.48
C CYS A 408 -13.38 -1.72 18.69
N ILE A 409 -14.08 -1.29 17.63
CA ILE A 409 -15.44 -0.74 17.75
C ILE A 409 -16.56 -1.76 17.55
N ASP A 410 -16.27 -2.92 16.94
CA ASP A 410 -17.13 -4.11 16.95
C ASP A 410 -17.17 -4.68 18.37
N LEU A 411 -18.22 -4.34 19.12
CA LEU A 411 -18.30 -4.63 20.56
C LEU A 411 -18.69 -6.08 20.81
N ASP A 412 -19.54 -6.65 19.95
CA ASP A 412 -20.05 -8.01 20.07
C ASP A 412 -19.28 -9.03 19.20
N GLY A 413 -18.40 -8.56 18.31
CA GLY A 413 -17.53 -9.38 17.47
C GLY A 413 -18.28 -10.06 16.32
N ASN A 414 -19.43 -9.53 15.92
CA ASN A 414 -20.29 -10.13 14.90
C ASN A 414 -19.85 -9.78 13.46
N GLY A 415 -18.88 -8.89 13.29
CA GLY A 415 -18.35 -8.49 11.98
C GLY A 415 -19.16 -7.39 11.27
N VAL A 416 -20.08 -6.72 11.95
CA VAL A 416 -20.85 -5.57 11.45
C VAL A 416 -20.93 -4.47 12.50
N LEU A 417 -20.94 -3.21 12.06
CA LEU A 417 -21.11 -2.06 12.94
C LEU A 417 -22.51 -1.51 12.84
N THR A 418 -23.17 -1.45 13.98
CA THR A 418 -24.54 -0.93 14.10
C THR A 418 -24.55 0.52 14.59
N PRO A 419 -25.64 1.28 14.38
CA PRO A 419 -25.81 2.60 14.97
C PRO A 419 -25.60 2.64 16.48
N ASN A 420 -25.96 1.57 17.20
CA ASN A 420 -25.80 1.52 18.66
C ASN A 420 -24.32 1.52 19.09
N GLU A 421 -23.46 0.79 18.38
CA GLU A 421 -22.02 0.74 18.67
C GLU A 421 -21.36 2.07 18.31
N MET A 422 -21.73 2.65 17.16
CA MET A 422 -21.26 3.98 16.77
C MET A 422 -21.68 5.06 17.79
N GLN A 423 -22.94 5.03 18.23
CA GLN A 423 -23.45 5.93 19.25
C GLN A 423 -22.67 5.77 20.57
N PHE A 424 -22.38 4.53 20.97
CA PHE A 424 -21.58 4.26 22.15
C PHE A 424 -20.19 4.91 22.08
N PHE A 425 -19.50 4.95 20.95
CA PHE A 425 -18.23 5.70 20.91
C PHE A 425 -18.46 7.22 20.83
N TYR A 426 -19.44 7.65 20.04
CA TYR A 426 -19.71 9.07 19.80
C TYR A 426 -20.21 9.84 21.03
N GLU A 427 -20.95 9.22 21.95
CA GLU A 427 -21.42 9.86 23.19
C GLU A 427 -20.30 10.51 24.00
N GLU A 428 -19.13 9.86 24.06
CA GLU A 428 -17.99 10.42 24.78
C GLU A 428 -17.37 11.59 24.02
N GLN A 429 -17.31 11.53 22.70
CA GLN A 429 -16.88 12.64 21.85
C GLN A 429 -17.80 13.85 21.99
N LEU A 430 -19.11 13.62 21.99
CA LEU A 430 -20.12 14.67 22.20
C LEU A 430 -19.87 15.40 23.53
N HIS A 431 -19.68 14.65 24.61
CA HIS A 431 -19.37 15.23 25.92
C HIS A 431 -18.07 16.06 25.90
N ARG A 432 -17.03 15.58 25.20
CA ARG A 432 -15.77 16.33 25.06
C ARG A 432 -15.96 17.63 24.29
N MET A 433 -16.78 17.64 23.24
CA MET A 433 -17.12 18.84 22.49
C MET A 433 -17.81 19.89 23.38
N GLU A 434 -18.76 19.45 24.22
CA GLU A 434 -19.43 20.32 25.19
C GLU A 434 -18.45 20.93 26.20
N CYS A 435 -17.51 20.13 26.73
CA CYS A 435 -16.48 20.60 27.65
C CYS A 435 -15.54 21.65 27.03
N LEU A 436 -15.30 21.58 25.72
CA LEU A 436 -14.48 22.54 24.98
C LEU A 436 -15.29 23.72 24.40
N ALA A 437 -16.58 23.82 24.73
CA ALA A 437 -17.50 24.83 24.20
C ALA A 437 -17.57 24.85 22.66
N LEU A 438 -17.39 23.68 22.04
CA LEU A 438 -17.64 23.46 20.62
C LEU A 438 -19.14 23.22 20.41
N GLU A 439 -19.64 23.52 19.20
CA GLU A 439 -21.04 23.26 18.85
C GLU A 439 -21.29 21.74 18.76
N PRO A 440 -22.13 21.16 19.64
CA PRO A 440 -22.40 19.73 19.62
C PRO A 440 -23.25 19.36 18.41
N VAL A 441 -22.91 18.27 17.74
CA VAL A 441 -23.69 17.70 16.63
C VAL A 441 -24.46 16.49 17.15
N LEU A 442 -25.74 16.37 16.80
CA LEU A 442 -26.55 15.23 17.23
C LEU A 442 -26.09 13.95 16.53
N PHE A 443 -26.22 12.81 17.22
CA PHE A 443 -25.77 11.53 16.68
C PHE A 443 -26.53 11.16 15.39
N GLU A 444 -27.81 11.53 15.27
CA GLU A 444 -28.61 11.27 14.08
C GLU A 444 -28.01 11.93 12.83
N ASP A 445 -27.50 13.16 12.96
CA ASP A 445 -26.86 13.89 11.85
C ASP A 445 -25.49 13.28 11.50
N ILE A 446 -24.72 12.91 12.53
CA ILE A 446 -23.44 12.21 12.36
C ILE A 446 -23.63 10.84 11.71
N LEU A 447 -24.67 10.10 12.08
CA LEU A 447 -24.98 8.81 11.49
C LEU A 447 -25.29 8.98 10.00
N CYS A 448 -26.11 9.97 9.62
CA CYS A 448 -26.36 10.28 8.21
C CYS A 448 -25.04 10.59 7.48
N GLN A 449 -24.19 11.44 8.06
CA GLN A 449 -22.88 11.78 7.48
C GLN A 449 -21.99 10.54 7.29
N ILE A 450 -21.93 9.64 8.28
CA ILE A 450 -21.14 8.40 8.20
C ILE A 450 -21.69 7.48 7.09
N ILE A 451 -23.01 7.31 7.01
CA ILE A 451 -23.63 6.48 5.97
C ILE A 451 -23.35 7.06 4.57
N ASP A 452 -23.42 8.38 4.40
CA ASP A 452 -23.08 9.04 3.13
C ASP A 452 -21.59 8.90 2.78
N MET A 453 -20.71 8.97 3.77
CA MET A 453 -19.25 8.82 3.58
C MET A 453 -18.84 7.40 3.17
N ILE A 454 -19.52 6.40 3.71
CA ILE A 454 -19.18 4.99 3.49
C ILE A 454 -19.96 4.40 2.30
N ALA A 455 -21.21 4.82 2.12
CA ALA A 455 -22.17 4.24 1.18
C ALA A 455 -22.22 2.70 1.28
N PRO A 456 -22.58 2.15 2.47
CA PRO A 456 -22.54 0.71 2.70
C PRO A 456 -23.55 -0.04 1.80
N GLU A 457 -23.29 -1.32 1.52
CA GLU A 457 -24.25 -2.15 0.76
C GLU A 457 -25.62 -2.26 1.48
N ARG A 458 -25.60 -2.16 2.80
CA ARG A 458 -26.77 -2.17 3.67
C ARG A 458 -26.78 -0.94 4.56
N GLU A 459 -27.85 -0.16 4.51
CA GLU A 459 -27.95 1.07 5.33
C GLU A 459 -28.07 0.80 6.85
N ASP A 460 -28.45 -0.42 7.25
CA ASP A 460 -28.62 -0.77 8.66
C ASP A 460 -27.33 -1.18 9.37
N CYS A 461 -26.25 -1.45 8.62
CA CYS A 461 -24.97 -1.85 9.21
C CYS A 461 -23.77 -1.59 8.28
N ILE A 462 -22.61 -1.32 8.87
CA ILE A 462 -21.35 -1.12 8.12
C ILE A 462 -20.45 -2.34 8.33
N THR A 463 -20.01 -2.98 7.25
CA THR A 463 -19.03 -4.07 7.31
C THR A 463 -17.61 -3.54 7.11
N LEU A 464 -16.61 -4.34 7.49
CA LEU A 464 -15.20 -4.05 7.16
C LEU A 464 -14.98 -3.90 5.64
N GLN A 465 -15.73 -4.62 4.82
CA GLN A 465 -15.63 -4.53 3.37
C GLN A 465 -16.13 -3.18 2.85
N ASP A 466 -17.21 -2.65 3.43
CA ASP A 466 -17.71 -1.31 3.11
C ASP A 466 -16.66 -0.25 3.46
N LEU A 467 -16.04 -0.35 4.64
CA LEU A 467 -14.96 0.56 5.04
C LEU A 467 -13.74 0.47 4.11
N LYS A 468 -13.37 -0.72 3.65
CA LYS A 468 -12.28 -0.87 2.67
C LYS A 468 -12.63 -0.29 1.29
N GLY A 469 -13.92 -0.17 0.97
CA GLY A 469 -14.40 0.42 -0.28
C GLY A 469 -14.37 1.95 -0.30
N SER A 470 -14.42 2.61 0.87
CA SER A 470 -14.43 4.07 0.97
C SER A 470 -13.07 4.65 1.35
N LYS A 471 -12.69 5.75 0.68
CA LYS A 471 -11.50 6.54 1.01
C LYS A 471 -11.68 7.43 2.24
N LEU A 472 -12.91 7.54 2.75
CA LEU A 472 -13.26 8.39 3.88
C LEU A 472 -13.35 7.63 5.20
N SER A 473 -13.08 6.33 5.20
CA SER A 473 -13.22 5.44 6.35
C SER A 473 -12.35 5.83 7.54
N GLY A 474 -11.15 6.35 7.31
CA GLY A 474 -10.30 6.87 8.38
C GLY A 474 -10.97 8.01 9.17
N ASN A 475 -11.77 8.85 8.49
CA ASN A 475 -12.48 9.96 9.13
C ASN A 475 -13.64 9.49 9.99
N VAL A 476 -14.30 8.38 9.64
CA VAL A 476 -15.36 7.78 10.49
C VAL A 476 -14.81 7.47 11.88
N PHE A 477 -13.64 6.84 11.95
CA PHE A 477 -12.98 6.57 13.23
C PHE A 477 -12.58 7.83 13.99
N ASN A 478 -12.12 8.87 13.29
CA ASN A 478 -11.81 10.15 13.93
C ASN A 478 -13.07 10.78 14.55
N ILE A 479 -14.18 10.81 13.81
CA ILE A 479 -15.49 11.31 14.32
C ILE A 479 -15.87 10.60 15.62
N LEU A 480 -15.71 9.27 15.66
CA LEU A 480 -16.15 8.45 16.79
C LEU A 480 -15.26 8.58 18.03
N PHE A 481 -13.94 8.78 17.89
CA PHE A 481 -13.05 8.70 19.06
C PHE A 481 -11.74 9.49 19.00
N ASN A 482 -11.45 10.28 17.96
CA ASN A 482 -10.31 11.20 17.94
C ASN A 482 -10.77 12.63 17.66
N LEU A 483 -10.89 13.44 18.73
CA LEU A 483 -11.38 14.81 18.63
C LEU A 483 -10.46 15.73 17.82
N ASN A 484 -9.15 15.63 18.01
CA ASN A 484 -8.20 16.52 17.35
C ASN A 484 -8.27 16.35 15.82
N LYS A 485 -8.28 15.09 15.35
CA LYS A 485 -8.39 14.77 13.92
C LYS A 485 -9.79 15.02 13.38
N PHE A 486 -10.84 14.82 14.18
CA PHE A 486 -12.20 15.18 13.79
C PHE A 486 -12.33 16.69 13.53
N MET A 487 -11.84 17.52 14.44
CA MET A 487 -11.86 18.98 14.26
C MET A 487 -11.01 19.44 13.07
N ALA A 488 -9.85 18.80 12.85
CA ALA A 488 -9.02 19.09 11.67
C ALA A 488 -9.76 18.76 10.36
N PHE A 489 -10.54 17.67 10.34
CA PHE A 489 -11.36 17.30 9.18
C PHE A 489 -12.49 18.31 8.92
N GLU A 490 -13.22 18.74 9.96
CA GLU A 490 -14.32 19.70 9.85
C GLU A 490 -13.85 21.09 9.39
N THR A 491 -12.68 21.53 9.85
CA THR A 491 -12.12 22.84 9.48
C THR A 491 -11.63 22.93 8.02
N ARG A 492 -11.40 21.78 7.36
CA ARG A 492 -10.98 21.68 5.95
C ARG A 492 -9.85 22.65 5.58
N ASP A 493 -8.76 22.64 6.35
CA ASP A 493 -7.64 23.57 6.16
C ASP A 493 -7.13 23.55 4.70
N PRO A 494 -7.28 24.67 3.96
CA PRO A 494 -6.83 24.77 2.58
C PRO A 494 -5.34 24.48 2.39
N PHE A 495 -4.50 24.72 3.40
CA PHE A 495 -3.07 24.44 3.33
C PHE A 495 -2.79 22.94 3.34
N LEU A 496 -3.40 22.19 4.27
CA LEU A 496 -3.27 20.72 4.33
C LEU A 496 -3.79 20.06 3.05
N ILE A 497 -4.93 20.53 2.54
CA ILE A 497 -5.51 20.03 1.28
C ILE A 497 -4.57 20.27 0.09
N ARG A 498 -3.85 21.40 0.06
CA ARG A 498 -2.85 21.67 -0.99
C ARG A 498 -1.66 20.73 -0.88
N GLN A 499 -1.13 20.55 0.34
CA GLN A 499 -0.01 19.65 0.59
C GLN A 499 -0.33 18.20 0.17
N GLU A 500 -1.53 17.71 0.48
CA GLU A 500 -1.98 16.37 0.05
C GLU A 500 -2.07 16.23 -1.47
N ARG A 501 -2.36 17.32 -2.19
CA ARG A 501 -2.44 17.33 -3.66
C ARG A 501 -1.07 17.45 -4.33
N GLU A 502 -0.12 18.09 -3.69
CA GLU A 502 1.25 18.24 -4.20
C GLU A 502 1.98 16.89 -4.21
N ASP A 503 1.82 16.10 -3.14
CA ASP A 503 2.46 14.78 -3.01
C ASP A 503 1.42 13.65 -2.83
N PRO A 504 0.66 13.28 -3.88
CA PRO A 504 -0.41 12.29 -3.78
C PRO A 504 0.09 10.86 -3.51
N THR A 505 1.39 10.61 -3.66
CA THR A 505 2.02 9.30 -3.43
C THR A 505 2.34 9.03 -1.96
N LEU A 506 2.46 10.07 -1.14
CA LEU A 506 2.72 9.93 0.29
C LEU A 506 1.44 9.51 1.03
N THR A 507 1.59 8.63 2.00
CA THR A 507 0.51 8.24 2.91
C THR A 507 0.31 9.27 4.01
N GLU A 508 -0.79 9.15 4.78
CA GLU A 508 -0.99 9.97 5.98
C GLU A 508 0.15 9.75 6.99
N TRP A 509 0.59 8.50 7.15
CA TRP A 509 1.74 8.14 7.98
C TRP A 509 3.02 8.85 7.53
N ASP A 510 3.34 8.80 6.23
CA ASP A 510 4.58 9.40 5.72
C ASP A 510 4.59 10.92 5.97
N ARG A 511 3.46 11.59 5.75
CA ARG A 511 3.31 13.03 6.04
C ARG A 511 3.43 13.33 7.53
N PHE A 512 2.79 12.52 8.39
CA PHE A 512 2.88 12.68 9.83
C PHE A 512 4.32 12.51 10.32
N ALA A 513 4.97 11.42 9.94
CA ALA A 513 6.32 11.11 10.38
C ALA A 513 7.32 12.17 9.92
N HIS A 514 7.22 12.66 8.68
CA HIS A 514 8.10 13.71 8.21
C HIS A 514 7.94 15.03 9.02
N ARG A 515 6.70 15.45 9.28
CA ARG A 515 6.44 16.67 10.08
C ARG A 515 6.91 16.53 11.52
N GLU A 516 6.63 15.39 12.15
CA GLU A 516 7.04 15.13 13.53
C GLU A 516 8.55 14.99 13.65
N TYR A 517 9.21 14.38 12.66
CA TYR A 517 10.67 14.28 12.64
C TYR A 517 11.31 15.67 12.63
N ILE A 518 10.85 16.56 11.75
CA ILE A 518 11.32 17.95 11.71
C ILE A 518 11.10 18.64 13.06
N ARG A 519 9.91 18.51 13.64
CA ARG A 519 9.57 19.11 14.93
C ARG A 519 10.52 18.62 16.04
N LEU A 520 10.69 17.30 16.16
CA LEU A 520 11.54 16.68 17.17
C LEU A 520 13.02 17.05 16.98
N SER A 521 13.52 17.06 15.74
CA SER A 521 14.91 17.45 15.47
C SER A 521 15.19 18.93 15.78
N MET A 522 14.20 19.81 15.59
CA MET A 522 14.36 21.23 15.89
C MET A 522 14.28 21.52 17.39
N GLU A 523 13.48 20.76 18.15
CA GLU A 523 13.42 20.86 19.61
C GLU A 523 14.74 20.46 20.25
N GLU A 524 15.39 19.41 19.75
CA GLU A 524 16.72 18.95 20.18
C GLU A 524 17.80 20.02 19.93
N ASP A 525 17.81 20.64 18.75
CA ASP A 525 18.74 21.73 18.41
C ASP A 525 18.58 22.96 19.33
N VAL A 526 17.35 23.25 19.79
CA VAL A 526 17.07 24.38 20.70
C VAL A 526 17.46 24.05 22.14
N GLU A 527 17.23 22.82 22.60
CA GLU A 527 17.67 22.37 23.92
C GLU A 527 19.20 22.33 24.02
N ASP A 528 19.90 21.87 22.97
CA ASP A 528 21.37 21.89 22.88
C ASP A 528 21.93 23.32 22.82
N ALA A 529 21.28 24.22 22.07
CA ALA A 529 21.66 25.64 22.03
C ALA A 529 21.38 26.37 23.37
N SER A 530 20.32 26.00 24.08
CA SER A 530 19.97 26.54 25.40
C SER A 530 20.91 26.03 26.50
N ASN A 531 21.27 24.74 26.47
CA ASN A 531 22.23 24.15 27.40
C ASN A 531 23.69 24.58 27.11
N GLY A 532 24.00 25.00 25.88
CA GLY A 532 25.30 25.60 25.52
C GLY A 532 25.50 27.06 25.95
N SER A 533 24.47 27.71 26.52
CA SER A 533 24.49 29.13 26.88
C SER A 533 24.51 29.40 28.40
N ALA A 534 24.56 28.36 29.25
CA ALA A 534 24.36 28.49 30.69
C ALA A 534 25.63 28.32 31.55
N ASP A 535 26.83 28.42 30.97
CA ASP A 535 28.10 28.29 31.70
C ASP A 535 29.12 29.39 31.34
N VAL A 536 28.70 30.65 31.38
CA VAL A 536 29.61 31.78 31.65
C VAL A 536 28.81 32.81 32.44
N TRP A 537 29.44 33.44 33.44
CA TRP A 537 28.93 34.50 34.34
C TRP A 537 28.37 34.02 35.68
N ASP A 538 29.25 33.69 36.63
CA ASP A 538 29.52 34.56 37.80
C ASP A 538 30.69 33.99 38.63
N GLU A 539 31.90 34.50 38.43
CA GLU A 539 32.95 34.42 39.44
C GLU A 539 33.21 35.85 39.94
N SER A 540 32.62 36.13 41.09
CA SER A 540 32.60 37.45 41.70
C SER A 540 33.98 37.76 42.33
N LEU A 541 34.59 38.84 41.82
CA LEU A 541 35.49 39.80 42.48
C LEU A 541 36.24 39.38 43.76
N GLU A 542 37.57 39.38 43.69
CA GLU A 542 38.41 39.98 44.74
C GLU A 542 39.76 40.46 44.16
N ALA A 543 40.03 41.76 44.27
CA ALA A 543 41.40 42.30 44.26
C ALA A 543 41.88 42.36 45.71
N PRO A 544 43.15 42.05 46.01
CA PRO A 544 44.10 43.16 46.14
C PRO A 544 45.58 42.86 45.81
N PHE A 545 46.26 43.94 45.38
CA PHE A 545 47.70 44.17 45.18
C PHE A 545 48.39 43.59 43.95
#